data_AF-A0A7X8MBQ3-F1
#
_entry.id   AF-A0A7X8MBQ3-F1
#
_cell.length_a   1.000
_cell.length_b   1.000
_cell.length_c   1.000
_cell.angle_alpha   90.00
_cell.angle_beta   90.00
_cell.angle_gamma   90.00
#
_symmetry.space_group_name_H-M   'P 1'
#
loop_
_entity.id
_entity.type
_entity.pdbx_description
1 polymer ?
#
loop_
_entity_poly.entity_id
_entity_poly.type
_entity_poly.pdbx_seq_one_letter_code
_entity_poly.pdbx_strand_id
1 'polypeptide(L)' 'DPENGIPPGTPFDELPEEWVCPVCYVTKDRFDLL' A
#
# COMPACT_ATOMS: atom_id res chain seq x y z
N ASP A 1 -3.54 -5.40 -1.76
CA ASP A 1 -4.83 -4.74 -1.43
C ASP A 1 -5.82 -5.05 -2.57
N PRO A 2 -6.35 -6.29 -2.59
CA PRO A 2 -7.06 -6.80 -3.77
C PRO A 2 -8.37 -6.08 -4.07
N GLU A 3 -9.07 -5.58 -3.05
CA GLU A 3 -10.32 -4.84 -3.19
C GLU A 3 -10.11 -3.49 -3.91
N ASN A 4 -8.91 -2.89 -3.75
CA ASN A 4 -8.52 -1.66 -4.44
C ASN A 4 -7.62 -1.93 -5.66
N GLY A 5 -7.64 -3.15 -6.20
CA GLY A 5 -6.95 -3.49 -7.45
C GLY A 5 -5.45 -3.79 -7.32
N ILE A 6 -4.93 -3.99 -6.10
CA ILE A 6 -3.54 -4.40 -5.86
C ILE A 6 -3.49 -5.91 -5.62
N PRO A 7 -2.97 -6.71 -6.57
CA PRO A 7 -2.94 -8.17 -6.46
C PRO A 7 -2.21 -8.69 -5.22
N PRO A 8 -2.55 -9.90 -4.74
CA PRO A 8 -1.74 -10.59 -3.75
C PRO A 8 -0.31 -10.80 -4.27
N GLY A 9 0.68 -10.58 -3.39
CA GLY A 9 2.09 -10.75 -3.71
C GLY A 9 2.78 -9.51 -4.33
N THR A 10 2.05 -8.42 -4.59
CA THR A 10 2.68 -7.13 -4.94
C THR A 10 3.58 -6.65 -3.79
N PRO A 11 4.88 -6.43 -4.02
CA PRO A 11 5.78 -5.82 -3.05
C PRO A 11 5.33 -4.43 -2.59
N PHE A 12 5.69 -4.03 -1.37
CA PHE A 12 5.26 -2.73 -0.83
C PHE A 12 5.89 -1.53 -1.57
N ASP A 13 7.13 -1.68 -2.03
CA ASP A 13 7.84 -0.69 -2.84
C ASP A 13 7.20 -0.50 -4.22
N GLU A 14 6.58 -1.54 -4.79
CA GLU A 14 5.83 -1.48 -6.06
C GLU A 14 4.41 -0.91 -5.95
N LEU A 15 3.91 -0.61 -4.75
CA LEU A 15 2.60 0.04 -4.60
C LEU A 15 2.63 1.44 -5.26
N PRO A 16 1.52 1.93 -5.84
CA PRO A 16 1.43 3.29 -6.38
C PRO A 16 1.80 4.36 -5.35
N GLU A 17 2.35 5.50 -5.77
CA GLU A 17 2.74 6.59 -4.85
C GLU A 17 1.53 7.16 -4.09
N GLU A 18 0.38 7.17 -4.75
CA GLU A 18 -0.92 7.59 -4.25
C GLU A 18 -1.62 6.52 -3.40
N TRP A 19 -0.99 5.36 -3.17
CA TRP A 19 -1.59 4.34 -2.31
C TRP A 19 -1.78 4.85 -0.88
N VAL A 20 -2.96 4.55 -0.35
CA VAL A 20 -3.38 4.89 1.01
C VAL A 20 -3.81 3.60 1.71
N CYS A 21 -3.38 3.41 2.95
CA CYS A 21 -3.77 2.25 3.73
C CYS A 21 -5.31 2.21 3.90
N PRO A 22 -6.00 1.13 3.48
CA PRO A 22 -7.46 1.07 3.52
C PRO A 22 -8.05 0.98 4.94
N VAL A 23 -7.20 0.81 5.96
CA VAL A 23 -7.60 0.66 7.37
C VAL A 23 -7.48 1.98 8.14
N CYS A 24 -6.36 2.70 7.98
CA CYS A 24 -6.06 3.90 8.77
C CYS A 24 -5.92 5.19 7.94
N TYR A 25 -6.06 5.10 6.61
CA TYR A 25 -6.07 6.23 5.69
C TYR A 25 -4.80 7.08 5.67
N VAL A 26 -3.66 6.47 6.00
CA VAL A 26 -2.34 7.11 5.88
C VAL A 26 -1.63 6.68 4.60
N THR A 27 -0.74 7.53 4.12
CA THR A 27 0.09 7.33 2.91
C THR A 27 1.28 6.39 3.15
N LYS A 28 1.93 5.94 2.06
CA LYS A 28 3.08 5.00 2.09
C LYS A 28 4.24 5.45 2.98
N ASP A 29 4.45 6.75 3.13
CA ASP A 29 5.52 7.36 3.92
C ASP A 29 5.41 7.14 5.43
N ARG A 30 4.29 6.59 5.91
CA ARG A 30 4.05 6.28 7.32
C ARG A 30 4.40 4.83 7.70
N PHE A 31 4.93 4.05 6.75
CA PHE A 31 5.30 2.66 6.94
C PHE A 31 6.82 2.48 6.81
N ASP A 32 7.41 1.72 7.71
CA ASP A 32 8.80 1.29 7.63
C ASP A 32 8.90 -0.02 6.84
N LEU A 33 9.93 -0.16 5.99
CA LEU A 33 10.22 -1.36 5.19
C LEU A 33 10.95 -2.47 5.99
N LEU A 34 10.99 -2.35 7.31
CA LEU A 34 11.78 -3.22 8.21
C LEU A 34 11.17 -4.62 8.38
#